data_AF-A0A7V8FP23-F1
#
_entry.id   AF-A0A7V8FP23-F1
#
_cell.length_a   1.000
_cell.length_b   1.000
_cell.length_c   1.000
_cell.angle_alpha   90.00
_cell.angle_beta   90.00
_cell.angle_gamma   90.00
#
_symmetry.space_group_name_H-M   'P 1'
#
loop_
_entity.id
_entity.type
_entity.pdbx_description
1 polymer ?
#
loop_
_entity_poly.entity_id
_entity_poly.type
_entity_poly.pdbx_seq_one_letter_code
_entity_poly.pdbx_strand_id
1 'polypeptide(L)'
;MKSHKHEGAFKQWLYRATWLMGGLVVAACGGGGGDDSDPTGSDSSSSAQQYPAGVWRGTSAGQDFFGIVDPGTSGSAGTGGFFYFARYNVDGRGPDSFYGDLSTSGSRVAASNGTYYTTPQDILDGTGVWAFNLALTGTVSGRASPSWTSANGTFSGSYVSPYNSAARLQFSTTYDSNLSNRGSYVTSIGGGIQGAYRGDRADRSGWGVYVDWAGRVTGRNGNCQFSGRIVPRGDSSPFYDVTLTLANAPDATCGQATHNMEGRAVVRYDSAGNKTGLWLVTRTVSGTRNTYVLDGDFRAAGTQPGTFAIGTIASTAQNPVGSWTGKDAFMGEDVDLVVLPGSGQEFMMYRRKGAGDVLYSTAGLSTLSDDYCKGLSVNTGEFCTASAVFWRRGSASSAGTLYSGVHFAGAVATGSTLKAIHDDPATSSSNNGLPSAISLDYVNAPSASAATLFAALLNGQTYSNGSEAPTFGSRPVLTDITVALKSGSTSVYEVTGNTSSGCEVKGTVSSTASSAASNMFSVTGLSYTGGTVCPSDAQYGVLVVDSVDSNVTTALSARLLTASAGQFTIFAGTKTQ
;
A
#
# COMPACT_ATOMS: atom_id res chain seq x y z
N MET A 1 -59.73 -0.61 -38.61
CA MET A 1 -60.99 0.14 -38.50
C MET A 1 -60.69 1.64 -38.54
N LYS A 2 -61.32 2.34 -39.48
CA LYS A 2 -61.62 3.80 -39.51
C LYS A 2 -62.15 4.25 -38.13
N SER A 3 -62.10 5.50 -37.64
CA SER A 3 -61.75 6.84 -38.11
C SER A 3 -62.00 7.79 -36.91
N HIS A 4 -61.58 9.06 -37.07
CA HIS A 4 -62.10 10.29 -36.45
C HIS A 4 -61.44 10.88 -35.19
N LYS A 5 -60.76 12.01 -35.46
CA LYS A 5 -60.67 13.23 -34.66
C LYS A 5 -62.03 13.66 -34.09
N HIS A 6 -62.01 14.32 -32.93
CA HIS A 6 -62.83 15.52 -32.69
C HIS A 6 -62.12 16.52 -31.77
N GLU A 7 -62.01 17.75 -32.26
CA GLU A 7 -61.82 18.99 -31.52
C GLU A 7 -63.08 19.34 -30.72
N GLY A 8 -62.98 20.21 -29.70
CA GLY A 8 -64.14 20.98 -29.25
C GLY A 8 -64.11 21.43 -27.80
N ALA A 9 -63.89 22.73 -27.61
CA ALA A 9 -63.87 23.46 -26.35
C ALA A 9 -65.21 23.52 -25.61
N PHE A 10 -65.19 23.70 -24.28
CA PHE A 10 -66.23 24.50 -23.61
C PHE A 10 -65.70 25.23 -22.38
N LYS A 11 -66.36 26.36 -22.11
CA LYS A 11 -65.86 27.58 -21.46
C LYS A 11 -66.70 27.84 -20.20
N GLN A 12 -66.10 28.56 -19.25
CA GLN A 12 -66.72 29.41 -18.21
C GLN A 12 -67.29 28.76 -16.93
N TRP A 13 -66.89 29.31 -15.77
CA TRP A 13 -67.72 30.23 -14.96
C TRP A 13 -66.87 30.99 -13.92
N LEU A 14 -67.07 32.33 -13.85
CA LEU A 14 -66.67 33.24 -12.76
C LEU A 14 -67.72 33.11 -11.60
N TYR A 15 -67.57 33.48 -10.33
CA TYR A 15 -67.10 34.74 -9.71
C TYR A 15 -66.98 34.60 -8.16
N ARG A 16 -65.95 35.24 -7.58
CA ARG A 16 -65.87 36.03 -6.31
C ARG A 16 -66.47 35.54 -4.97
N ALA A 17 -65.62 35.54 -3.95
CA ALA A 17 -65.85 36.27 -2.68
C ALA A 17 -64.51 36.67 -2.03
N THR A 18 -64.42 37.92 -1.57
CA THR A 18 -63.24 38.55 -0.96
C THR A 18 -63.46 38.71 0.56
N TRP A 19 -62.34 38.72 1.31
CA TRP A 19 -62.10 39.16 2.70
C TRP A 19 -61.88 38.07 3.75
N LEU A 20 -60.62 37.87 4.16
CA LEU A 20 -60.12 38.32 5.46
C LEU A 20 -58.59 38.28 5.53
N MET A 21 -58.02 39.36 6.04
CA MET A 21 -56.59 39.60 6.27
C MET A 21 -56.02 38.69 7.36
N GLY A 22 -54.79 38.20 7.15
CA GLY A 22 -53.96 37.54 8.16
C GLY A 22 -52.55 37.37 7.61
N GLY A 23 -51.67 38.33 7.90
CA GLY A 23 -50.34 38.45 7.32
C GLY A 23 -49.39 37.32 7.73
N LEU A 24 -48.74 36.74 6.72
CA LEU A 24 -47.50 35.97 6.84
C LEU A 24 -46.56 36.53 5.77
N VAL A 25 -45.47 37.17 6.21
CA VAL A 25 -44.45 37.77 5.36
C VAL A 25 -43.70 36.63 4.65
N VAL A 26 -44.03 36.41 3.38
CA VAL A 26 -43.18 35.69 2.43
C VAL A 26 -42.37 36.76 1.69
N ALA A 27 -41.11 36.94 2.04
CA ALA A 27 -40.18 37.72 1.23
C ALA A 27 -39.71 36.85 0.06
N ALA A 28 -40.31 37.06 -1.11
CA ALA A 28 -39.79 36.61 -2.39
C ALA A 28 -39.53 37.83 -3.29
N CYS A 29 -38.59 37.65 -4.21
CA CYS A 29 -38.18 38.50 -5.33
C CYS A 29 -37.17 39.63 -5.07
N GLY A 30 -35.98 39.40 -5.63
CA GLY A 30 -35.00 40.40 -6.02
C GLY A 30 -34.17 39.83 -7.17
N GLY A 31 -34.78 39.68 -8.35
CA GLY A 31 -34.05 39.49 -9.60
C GLY A 31 -33.55 40.84 -10.09
N GLY A 32 -32.28 40.90 -10.48
CA GLY A 32 -31.68 42.05 -11.15
C GLY A 32 -30.62 41.54 -12.12
N GLY A 33 -30.93 41.64 -13.41
CA GLY A 33 -29.92 41.61 -14.46
C GLY A 33 -29.14 42.93 -14.44
N GLY A 34 -27.82 42.84 -14.60
CA GLY A 34 -26.91 43.97 -14.66
C GLY A 34 -25.52 43.44 -15.03
N ASP A 35 -24.92 44.08 -16.02
CA ASP A 35 -23.83 43.60 -16.86
C ASP A 35 -22.47 43.42 -16.19
N ASP A 36 -21.60 42.71 -16.91
CA ASP A 36 -20.15 42.62 -16.72
C ASP A 36 -19.51 44.01 -16.59
N SER A 37 -19.11 44.41 -15.37
CA SER A 37 -17.85 45.12 -15.08
C SER A 37 -17.77 45.57 -13.61
N ASP A 38 -16.66 45.19 -12.97
CA ASP A 38 -16.12 45.68 -11.69
C ASP A 38 -16.75 45.19 -10.36
N PRO A 39 -15.94 44.66 -9.40
CA PRO A 39 -16.44 43.97 -8.21
C PRO A 39 -16.58 44.92 -7.01
N THR A 40 -17.31 46.03 -7.14
CA THR A 40 -17.49 47.00 -6.04
C THR A 40 -18.95 47.16 -5.58
N GLY A 41 -19.86 46.30 -6.04
CA GLY A 41 -21.27 46.28 -5.62
C GLY A 41 -21.47 45.80 -4.18
N SER A 42 -21.79 46.75 -3.31
CA SER A 42 -22.19 46.61 -1.91
C SER A 42 -23.54 45.93 -1.74
N ASP A 43 -23.61 44.63 -2.00
CA ASP A 43 -24.64 43.77 -1.43
C ASP A 43 -24.18 43.30 -0.05
N SER A 44 -25.12 43.27 0.89
CA SER A 44 -24.99 43.08 2.34
C SER A 44 -24.43 41.70 2.77
N SER A 45 -23.27 41.32 2.22
CA SER A 45 -22.31 40.44 2.87
C SER A 45 -21.93 41.04 4.22
N SER A 46 -21.91 40.25 5.29
CA SER A 46 -21.30 40.70 6.55
C SER A 46 -19.89 41.22 6.24
N SER A 47 -19.61 42.48 6.59
CA SER A 47 -18.25 43.04 6.48
C SER A 47 -17.23 42.29 7.35
N ALA A 48 -17.72 41.47 8.28
CA ALA A 48 -16.92 40.60 9.12
C ALA A 48 -16.24 39.49 8.30
N GLN A 49 -14.92 39.40 8.42
CA GLN A 49 -14.10 38.37 7.80
C GLN A 49 -14.61 36.96 8.15
N GLN A 50 -14.68 36.10 7.13
CA GLN A 50 -15.03 34.69 7.26
C GLN A 50 -13.86 33.80 6.85
N TYR A 51 -13.86 32.57 7.36
CA TYR A 51 -12.74 31.63 7.23
C TYR A 51 -13.20 30.29 6.62
N PRO A 52 -13.04 30.08 5.30
CA PRO A 52 -13.49 28.86 4.61
C PRO A 52 -12.73 27.58 4.95
N ALA A 53 -11.57 27.64 5.61
CA ALA A 53 -10.78 26.46 5.94
C ALA A 53 -11.63 25.38 6.62
N GLY A 54 -11.65 24.15 6.10
CA GLY A 54 -12.62 23.16 6.59
C GLY A 54 -12.92 22.00 5.66
N VAL A 55 -13.71 21.07 6.19
CA VAL A 55 -14.42 20.05 5.42
C VAL A 55 -15.86 20.50 5.19
N TRP A 56 -16.34 20.36 3.96
CA TRP A 56 -17.62 20.86 3.48
C TRP A 56 -18.40 19.73 2.81
N ARG A 57 -19.71 19.66 3.09
CA ARG A 57 -20.62 18.67 2.48
C ARG A 57 -21.90 19.33 2.02
N GLY A 58 -22.47 18.87 0.91
CA GLY A 58 -23.76 19.36 0.45
C GLY A 58 -24.06 18.88 -0.95
N THR A 59 -24.59 19.77 -1.79
CA THR A 59 -24.99 19.42 -3.15
C THR A 59 -24.51 20.43 -4.19
N SER A 60 -24.29 19.94 -5.41
CA SER A 60 -24.03 20.76 -6.60
C SER A 60 -24.88 20.21 -7.73
N ALA A 61 -25.76 21.03 -8.31
CA ALA A 61 -26.69 20.59 -9.37
C ALA A 61 -27.50 19.32 -9.00
N GLY A 62 -27.91 19.19 -7.74
CA GLY A 62 -28.67 18.04 -7.24
C GLY A 62 -27.86 16.77 -6.97
N GLN A 63 -26.53 16.81 -7.16
CA GLN A 63 -25.61 15.72 -6.86
C GLN A 63 -24.87 15.95 -5.55
N ASP A 64 -24.50 14.87 -4.85
CA ASP A 64 -23.69 14.97 -3.65
C ASP A 64 -22.37 15.68 -3.94
N PHE A 65 -21.96 16.52 -3.00
CA PHE A 65 -20.78 17.36 -3.11
C PHE A 65 -19.99 17.29 -1.81
N PHE A 66 -18.71 16.96 -1.92
CA PHE A 66 -17.78 16.91 -0.79
C PHE A 66 -16.59 17.79 -1.11
N GLY A 67 -16.07 18.50 -0.12
CA GLY A 67 -14.97 19.40 -0.34
C GLY A 67 -14.09 19.62 0.86
N ILE A 68 -12.84 19.97 0.59
CA ILE A 68 -11.94 20.53 1.59
C ILE A 68 -11.42 21.88 1.13
N VAL A 69 -11.24 22.79 2.08
CA VAL A 69 -10.48 24.01 1.91
C VAL A 69 -9.30 23.94 2.87
N ASP A 70 -8.12 23.84 2.29
CA ASP A 70 -6.85 23.73 2.96
C ASP A 70 -6.17 25.11 3.02
N PRO A 71 -5.97 25.71 4.21
CA PRO A 71 -5.41 27.05 4.34
C PRO A 71 -3.90 27.17 4.03
N GLY A 72 -3.21 26.09 3.66
CA GLY A 72 -1.76 26.12 3.39
C GLY A 72 -0.89 26.09 4.66
N THR A 73 0.44 26.12 4.50
CA THR A 73 1.43 26.23 5.60
C THR A 73 1.79 27.67 5.92
N SER A 74 1.57 28.59 4.98
CA SER A 74 1.94 30.01 5.04
C SER A 74 0.85 30.92 5.62
N GLY A 75 -0.06 30.36 6.44
CA GLY A 75 -1.01 31.05 7.30
C GLY A 75 -1.34 32.51 6.98
N SER A 76 -2.45 32.76 6.31
CA SER A 76 -3.20 34.01 6.50
C SER A 76 -4.54 33.67 7.11
N ALA A 77 -4.52 33.29 8.39
CA ALA A 77 -5.71 33.04 9.23
C ALA A 77 -6.82 32.15 8.62
N GLY A 78 -6.63 31.43 7.51
CA GLY A 78 -7.73 30.73 6.81
C GLY A 78 -8.62 31.61 5.92
N THR A 79 -8.18 32.80 5.51
CA THR A 79 -8.87 33.69 4.54
C THR A 79 -8.53 33.35 3.08
N GLY A 80 -7.72 32.32 2.84
CA GLY A 80 -7.33 31.83 1.53
C GLY A 80 -6.82 30.40 1.65
N GLY A 81 -6.52 29.75 0.53
CA GLY A 81 -5.99 28.39 0.56
C GLY A 81 -6.21 27.62 -0.73
N PHE A 82 -5.83 26.35 -0.70
CA PHE A 82 -6.06 25.41 -1.79
C PHE A 82 -7.35 24.63 -1.52
N PHE A 83 -8.27 24.56 -2.49
CA PHE A 83 -9.48 23.75 -2.35
C PHE A 83 -9.43 22.51 -3.21
N TYR A 84 -10.10 21.46 -2.74
CA TYR A 84 -10.44 20.28 -3.51
C TYR A 84 -11.91 19.96 -3.30
N PHE A 85 -12.69 20.05 -4.36
CA PHE A 85 -14.11 19.74 -4.38
C PHE A 85 -14.36 18.54 -5.27
N ALA A 86 -15.28 17.68 -4.85
CA ALA A 86 -15.71 16.48 -5.54
C ALA A 86 -17.23 16.48 -5.69
N ARG A 87 -17.71 16.36 -6.92
CA ARG A 87 -19.14 16.20 -7.25
C ARG A 87 -19.38 14.77 -7.68
N TYR A 88 -20.22 14.05 -6.93
CA TYR A 88 -20.46 12.64 -7.18
C TYR A 88 -21.46 12.42 -8.30
N ASN A 89 -21.04 11.67 -9.31
CA ASN A 89 -21.89 11.33 -10.43
C ASN A 89 -22.92 10.26 -10.04
N VAL A 90 -24.12 10.35 -10.62
CA VAL A 90 -25.24 9.42 -10.38
C VAL A 90 -25.09 8.10 -11.14
N ASP A 91 -24.17 8.03 -12.09
CA ASP A 91 -23.94 6.90 -12.99
C ASP A 91 -22.86 5.94 -12.48
N GLY A 92 -22.31 6.18 -11.28
CA GLY A 92 -21.33 5.32 -10.65
C GLY A 92 -19.97 5.32 -11.35
N ARG A 93 -19.54 6.43 -11.97
CA ARG A 93 -18.19 6.56 -12.60
C ARG A 93 -17.14 7.18 -11.68
N GLY A 94 -17.41 7.30 -10.39
CA GLY A 94 -16.60 8.11 -9.46
C GLY A 94 -16.90 9.62 -9.59
N PRO A 95 -16.39 10.45 -8.66
CA PRO A 95 -16.70 11.88 -8.63
C PRO A 95 -15.86 12.68 -9.61
N ASP A 96 -16.44 13.74 -10.17
CA ASP A 96 -15.66 14.79 -10.82
C ASP A 96 -14.96 15.64 -9.77
N SER A 97 -13.80 16.20 -10.10
CA SER A 97 -12.99 17.00 -9.18
C SER A 97 -12.80 18.42 -9.66
N PHE A 98 -12.89 19.39 -8.76
CA PHE A 98 -12.60 20.79 -9.02
C PHE A 98 -11.68 21.34 -7.93
N TYR A 99 -10.51 21.87 -8.32
CA TYR A 99 -9.51 22.31 -7.36
C TYR A 99 -8.73 23.53 -7.86
N GLY A 100 -8.14 24.28 -6.93
CA GLY A 100 -7.38 25.49 -7.23
C GLY A 100 -7.13 26.33 -5.98
N ASP A 101 -6.69 27.57 -6.19
CA ASP A 101 -6.45 28.51 -5.11
C ASP A 101 -7.66 29.43 -4.93
N LEU A 102 -8.13 29.55 -3.69
CA LEU A 102 -9.19 30.47 -3.32
C LEU A 102 -8.66 31.59 -2.43
N SER A 103 -9.36 32.71 -2.51
CA SER A 103 -9.20 33.88 -1.64
C SER A 103 -10.54 34.29 -1.08
N THR A 104 -10.54 34.88 0.12
CA THR A 104 -11.74 35.32 0.84
C THR A 104 -11.56 36.74 1.34
N SER A 105 -12.52 37.61 1.03
CA SER A 105 -12.60 38.98 1.52
C SER A 105 -13.96 39.23 2.14
N GLY A 106 -13.99 39.51 3.45
CA GLY A 106 -15.23 39.49 4.21
C GLY A 106 -15.86 38.10 4.18
N SER A 107 -17.09 37.99 3.70
CA SER A 107 -17.76 36.70 3.44
C SER A 107 -17.57 36.17 2.02
N ARG A 108 -17.02 36.96 1.09
CA ARG A 108 -16.96 36.61 -0.34
C ARG A 108 -15.73 35.75 -0.63
N VAL A 109 -15.93 34.65 -1.36
CA VAL A 109 -14.87 33.74 -1.82
C VAL A 109 -14.76 33.81 -3.33
N ALA A 110 -13.53 33.84 -3.83
CA ALA A 110 -13.23 33.81 -5.26
C ALA A 110 -12.01 32.93 -5.57
N ALA A 111 -12.07 32.23 -6.70
CA ALA A 111 -10.95 31.56 -7.36
C ALA A 111 -11.03 31.84 -8.87
N SER A 112 -9.90 32.06 -9.53
CA SER A 112 -9.82 32.33 -10.98
C SER A 112 -8.94 31.34 -11.74
N ASN A 113 -8.23 30.46 -11.04
CA ASN A 113 -7.29 29.48 -11.59
C ASN A 113 -7.78 28.03 -11.41
N GLY A 114 -9.09 27.83 -11.31
CA GLY A 114 -9.67 26.52 -11.05
C GLY A 114 -9.37 25.52 -12.18
N THR A 115 -9.02 24.30 -11.80
CA THR A 115 -8.86 23.14 -12.68
C THR A 115 -9.96 22.13 -12.38
N TYR A 116 -10.70 21.74 -13.42
CA TYR A 116 -11.73 20.71 -13.34
C TYR A 116 -11.25 19.44 -14.05
N TYR A 117 -11.47 18.32 -13.38
CA TYR A 117 -11.22 16.96 -13.86
C TYR A 117 -12.55 16.22 -13.90
N THR A 118 -12.93 15.74 -15.08
CA THR A 118 -14.07 14.84 -15.26
C THR A 118 -13.56 13.41 -15.26
N THR A 119 -14.13 12.57 -14.42
CA THR A 119 -13.72 11.16 -14.34
C THR A 119 -14.14 10.45 -15.63
N PRO A 120 -13.21 9.73 -16.30
CA PRO A 120 -13.50 9.12 -17.58
C PRO A 120 -14.53 8.00 -17.44
N GLN A 121 -15.25 7.73 -18.53
CA GLN A 121 -16.25 6.65 -18.61
C GLN A 121 -15.63 5.26 -18.38
N ASP A 122 -14.37 5.08 -18.77
CA ASP A 122 -13.58 3.87 -18.58
C ASP A 122 -12.36 4.18 -17.68
N ILE A 123 -12.39 3.71 -16.43
CA ILE A 123 -11.39 4.04 -15.39
C ILE A 123 -10.07 3.27 -15.59
N LEU A 124 -10.01 2.35 -16.55
CA LEU A 124 -8.88 1.43 -16.76
C LEU A 124 -7.57 2.12 -17.15
N ASP A 125 -7.63 3.24 -17.86
CA ASP A 125 -6.45 3.90 -18.44
C ASP A 125 -5.99 5.15 -17.66
N GLY A 126 -6.78 5.59 -16.67
CA GLY A 126 -6.40 6.67 -15.76
C GLY A 126 -6.25 8.06 -16.38
N THR A 127 -6.80 8.33 -17.57
CA THR A 127 -6.76 9.65 -18.21
C THR A 127 -8.17 10.27 -18.28
N GLY A 128 -8.44 11.27 -17.43
CA GLY A 128 -9.71 12.01 -17.49
C GLY A 128 -9.68 13.23 -18.41
N VAL A 129 -10.81 13.91 -18.47
CA VAL A 129 -11.01 15.13 -19.29
C VAL A 129 -10.81 16.36 -18.41
N TRP A 130 -10.15 17.38 -18.97
CA TRP A 130 -9.69 18.55 -18.22
C TRP A 130 -10.28 19.86 -18.73
N ALA A 131 -10.63 20.75 -17.80
CA ALA A 131 -10.91 22.16 -18.08
C ALA A 131 -10.13 23.06 -17.10
N PHE A 132 -9.71 24.23 -17.57
CA PHE A 132 -8.76 25.10 -16.85
C PHE A 132 -9.24 26.54 -16.78
N ASN A 133 -8.61 27.31 -15.88
CA ASN A 133 -8.88 28.74 -15.66
C ASN A 133 -10.36 29.00 -15.36
N LEU A 134 -11.01 28.06 -14.67
CA LEU A 134 -12.41 28.18 -14.32
C LEU A 134 -12.54 29.06 -13.08
N ALA A 135 -13.47 30.02 -13.15
CA ALA A 135 -13.77 30.90 -12.04
C ALA A 135 -14.77 30.25 -11.08
N LEU A 136 -14.51 30.38 -9.78
CA LEU A 136 -15.46 30.13 -8.70
C LEU A 136 -15.75 31.44 -7.98
N THR A 137 -17.02 31.67 -7.67
CA THR A 137 -17.47 32.75 -6.79
C THR A 137 -18.43 32.18 -5.76
N GLY A 138 -18.33 32.62 -4.51
CA GLY A 138 -19.21 32.14 -3.46
C GLY A 138 -19.21 33.01 -2.23
N THR A 139 -19.98 32.58 -1.23
CA THR A 139 -20.13 33.24 0.05
C THR A 139 -20.01 32.20 1.16
N VAL A 140 -19.18 32.51 2.15
CA VAL A 140 -19.06 31.75 3.40
C VAL A 140 -19.76 32.55 4.50
N SER A 141 -20.55 31.89 5.35
CA SER A 141 -21.17 32.51 6.52
C SER A 141 -21.14 31.60 7.73
N GLY A 142 -21.16 32.19 8.93
CA GLY A 142 -21.11 31.45 10.19
C GLY A 142 -19.70 31.01 10.62
N ARG A 143 -18.65 31.46 9.90
CA ARG A 143 -17.24 31.10 10.11
C ARG A 143 -16.42 32.34 10.45
N ALA A 144 -16.76 33.02 11.55
CA ALA A 144 -16.10 34.26 11.96
C ALA A 144 -14.76 34.05 12.71
N SER A 145 -14.32 32.80 12.88
CA SER A 145 -13.06 32.44 13.54
C SER A 145 -12.27 31.46 12.67
N PRO A 146 -10.93 31.56 12.65
CA PRO A 146 -10.05 30.68 11.90
C PRO A 146 -9.94 29.26 12.50
N SER A 147 -10.55 29.03 13.66
CA SER A 147 -10.44 27.74 14.35
C SER A 147 -11.19 26.62 13.63
N TRP A 148 -10.55 25.44 13.61
CA TRP A 148 -11.13 24.16 13.22
C TRP A 148 -12.26 23.70 14.16
N THR A 149 -12.28 24.23 15.38
CA THR A 149 -13.13 23.78 16.48
C THR A 149 -14.40 24.61 16.66
N SER A 150 -14.53 25.74 15.96
CA SER A 150 -15.61 26.71 16.19
C SER A 150 -16.54 26.89 14.98
N ALA A 151 -17.84 26.79 15.29
CA ALA A 151 -19.01 27.22 14.53
C ALA A 151 -19.39 26.42 13.25
N ASN A 152 -20.69 26.13 13.16
CA ASN A 152 -21.33 25.67 11.93
C ASN A 152 -21.32 26.81 10.90
N GLY A 153 -20.99 26.49 9.66
CA GLY A 153 -20.97 27.44 8.57
C GLY A 153 -21.67 26.92 7.33
N THR A 154 -21.98 27.82 6.42
CA THR A 154 -22.46 27.51 5.08
C THR A 154 -21.50 28.09 4.06
N PHE A 155 -21.23 27.34 2.99
CA PHE A 155 -20.49 27.81 1.84
C PHE A 155 -21.31 27.49 0.58
N SER A 156 -21.83 28.53 -0.04
CA SER A 156 -22.62 28.46 -1.26
C SER A 156 -22.02 29.33 -2.35
N GLY A 157 -22.23 28.95 -3.61
CA GLY A 157 -21.64 29.69 -4.72
C GLY A 157 -21.90 29.05 -6.06
N SER A 158 -21.11 29.45 -7.04
CA SER A 158 -21.13 28.86 -8.37
C SER A 158 -19.75 28.87 -9.01
N TYR A 159 -19.49 27.86 -9.84
CA TYR A 159 -18.31 27.81 -10.69
C TYR A 159 -18.71 27.67 -12.16
N VAL A 160 -17.84 28.15 -13.05
CA VAL A 160 -18.04 28.03 -14.50
C VAL A 160 -18.13 26.55 -14.86
N SER A 161 -19.15 26.18 -15.65
CA SER A 161 -19.31 24.81 -16.09
C SER A 161 -18.14 24.39 -16.97
N PRO A 162 -17.51 23.23 -16.70
CA PRO A 162 -16.41 22.73 -17.53
C PRO A 162 -16.88 22.35 -18.94
N TYR A 163 -18.19 22.19 -19.15
CA TYR A 163 -18.79 21.80 -20.42
C TYR A 163 -19.30 22.98 -21.25
N ASN A 164 -19.55 24.13 -20.60
CA ASN A 164 -20.11 25.31 -21.24
C ASN A 164 -19.73 26.56 -20.44
N SER A 165 -18.84 27.40 -20.98
CA SER A 165 -18.37 28.61 -20.30
C SER A 165 -19.46 29.66 -20.03
N ALA A 166 -20.59 29.61 -20.73
CA ALA A 166 -21.73 30.49 -20.49
C ALA A 166 -22.64 30.01 -19.34
N ALA A 167 -22.48 28.76 -18.89
CA ALA A 167 -23.26 28.18 -17.81
C ALA A 167 -22.46 28.16 -16.49
N ARG A 168 -23.15 28.33 -15.36
CA ARG A 168 -22.56 28.19 -14.03
C ARG A 168 -23.25 27.06 -13.27
N LEU A 169 -22.46 26.23 -12.61
CA LEU A 169 -22.93 25.18 -11.72
C LEU A 169 -22.98 25.74 -10.30
N GLN A 170 -24.16 25.69 -9.69
CA GLN A 170 -24.37 26.13 -8.32
C GLN A 170 -24.06 25.01 -7.33
N PHE A 171 -23.46 25.37 -6.20
CA PHE A 171 -23.25 24.49 -5.06
C PHE A 171 -23.73 25.13 -3.77
N SER A 172 -24.16 24.30 -2.83
CA SER A 172 -24.52 24.69 -1.48
C SER A 172 -24.01 23.64 -0.51
N THR A 173 -23.19 24.05 0.44
CA THR A 173 -22.54 23.15 1.40
C THR A 173 -22.64 23.68 2.83
N THR A 174 -22.57 22.76 3.77
CA THR A 174 -22.46 23.01 5.20
C THR A 174 -21.11 22.53 5.71
N TYR A 175 -20.63 23.21 6.75
CA TYR A 175 -19.39 22.86 7.43
C TYR A 175 -19.57 21.56 8.20
N ASP A 176 -18.70 20.58 7.95
CA ASP A 176 -18.67 19.32 8.69
C ASP A 176 -17.74 19.46 9.90
N SER A 177 -18.30 19.89 11.03
CA SER A 177 -17.58 20.06 12.28
C SER A 177 -17.08 18.74 12.86
N ASN A 178 -17.76 17.61 12.58
CA ASN A 178 -17.37 16.29 13.05
C ASN A 178 -16.09 15.78 12.38
N LEU A 179 -15.89 16.12 11.10
CA LEU A 179 -14.63 15.83 10.42
C LEU A 179 -13.57 16.91 10.66
N SER A 180 -13.98 18.17 10.79
CA SER A 180 -13.03 19.29 10.87
C SER A 180 -12.38 19.46 12.25
N ASN A 181 -13.01 18.98 13.34
CA ASN A 181 -12.59 19.22 14.73
C ASN A 181 -11.90 17.99 15.40
N ARG A 182 -11.27 17.10 14.62
CA ARG A 182 -10.76 15.79 15.12
C ARG A 182 -9.32 15.80 15.62
N GLY A 183 -8.83 16.93 16.15
CA GLY A 183 -7.42 17.15 16.49
C GLY A 183 -6.74 16.02 17.32
N SER A 184 -7.47 15.37 18.23
CA SER A 184 -6.94 14.29 19.09
C SER A 184 -6.60 12.99 18.34
N TYR A 185 -7.25 12.71 17.21
CA TYR A 185 -7.03 11.49 16.43
C TYR A 185 -6.08 11.72 15.26
N VAL A 186 -5.95 12.97 14.77
CA VAL A 186 -5.21 13.27 13.54
C VAL A 186 -3.71 13.40 13.77
N THR A 187 -3.26 13.70 15.00
CA THR A 187 -1.84 13.86 15.35
C THR A 187 -1.05 12.55 15.34
N SER A 188 -1.72 11.39 15.33
CA SER A 188 -1.08 10.09 15.27
C SER A 188 -1.60 9.29 14.08
N ILE A 189 -0.71 8.64 13.34
CA ILE A 189 -1.12 7.73 12.28
C ILE A 189 -1.96 6.57 12.85
N GLY A 190 -1.51 5.96 13.96
CA GLY A 190 -2.13 4.75 14.50
C GLY A 190 -3.55 4.91 15.01
N GLY A 191 -3.83 5.99 15.75
CA GLY A 191 -5.18 6.36 16.19
C GLY A 191 -6.00 7.08 15.12
N GLY A 192 -5.32 7.60 14.09
CA GLY A 192 -5.88 8.45 13.06
C GLY A 192 -6.25 7.69 11.79
N ILE A 193 -5.33 7.62 10.83
CA ILE A 193 -5.57 7.15 9.47
C ILE A 193 -5.14 5.70 9.20
N GLN A 194 -4.40 5.06 10.10
CA GLN A 194 -3.96 3.66 9.90
C GLN A 194 -5.15 2.74 9.57
N GLY A 195 -4.94 1.82 8.63
CA GLY A 195 -5.83 0.71 8.32
C GLY A 195 -6.20 0.60 6.86
N ALA A 196 -7.13 -0.30 6.55
CA ALA A 196 -7.55 -0.61 5.19
C ALA A 196 -8.82 0.15 4.82
N TYR A 197 -8.87 0.64 3.58
CA TYR A 197 -9.99 1.36 3.00
C TYR A 197 -10.28 0.84 1.61
N ARG A 198 -11.56 0.80 1.24
CA ARG A 198 -11.99 0.28 -0.06
C ARG A 198 -13.16 1.09 -0.62
N GLY A 199 -13.11 1.40 -1.90
CA GLY A 199 -14.30 1.80 -2.66
C GLY A 199 -14.98 0.57 -3.24
N ASP A 200 -16.23 0.33 -2.83
CA ASP A 200 -17.10 -0.75 -3.30
C ASP A 200 -18.36 -0.22 -4.01
N ARG A 201 -18.35 1.05 -4.43
CA ARG A 201 -19.41 1.56 -5.31
C ARG A 201 -19.37 0.79 -6.63
N ALA A 202 -20.50 0.72 -7.32
CA ALA A 202 -20.72 -0.13 -8.50
C ALA A 202 -19.85 0.21 -9.74
N ASP A 203 -18.81 1.04 -9.57
CA ASP A 203 -17.78 1.34 -10.55
C ASP A 203 -16.84 0.14 -10.68
N ARG A 204 -16.75 -0.44 -11.87
CA ARG A 204 -16.04 -1.71 -12.14
C ARG A 204 -14.51 -1.64 -11.95
N SER A 205 -13.99 -0.63 -11.26
CA SER A 205 -12.56 -0.31 -11.04
C SER A 205 -12.12 -0.33 -9.58
N GLY A 206 -12.97 -0.85 -8.68
CA GLY A 206 -12.77 -0.99 -7.23
C GLY A 206 -11.35 -0.77 -6.76
N TRP A 207 -11.16 0.26 -5.94
CA TRP A 207 -9.85 0.64 -5.42
C TRP A 207 -9.69 0.16 -3.97
N GLY A 208 -8.45 -0.09 -3.58
CA GLY A 208 -8.06 -0.41 -2.22
C GLY A 208 -6.86 0.41 -1.79
N VAL A 209 -6.89 0.94 -0.56
CA VAL A 209 -5.79 1.66 0.07
C VAL A 209 -5.53 1.02 1.43
N TYR A 210 -4.27 0.80 1.75
CA TYR A 210 -3.82 0.47 3.09
C TYR A 210 -2.86 1.55 3.58
N VAL A 211 -3.08 2.00 4.81
CA VAL A 211 -2.19 2.92 5.51
C VAL A 211 -1.61 2.21 6.73
N ASP A 212 -0.28 2.05 6.78
CA ASP A 212 0.38 1.43 7.93
C ASP A 212 0.46 2.39 9.13
N TRP A 213 0.99 1.93 10.25
CA TRP A 213 1.14 2.72 11.48
C TRP A 213 2.18 3.87 11.35
N ALA A 214 3.04 3.84 10.32
CA ALA A 214 4.06 4.85 10.04
C ALA A 214 3.61 5.87 8.98
N GLY A 215 2.40 5.70 8.46
CA GLY A 215 1.77 6.56 7.47
C GLY A 215 2.17 6.21 6.05
N ARG A 216 2.72 5.02 5.81
CA ARG A 216 3.01 4.58 4.44
C ARG A 216 1.75 4.07 3.78
N VAL A 217 1.61 4.35 2.50
CA VAL A 217 0.43 4.05 1.71
C VAL A 217 0.78 3.01 0.67
N THR A 218 -0.05 1.98 0.54
CA THR A 218 -0.04 1.07 -0.59
C THR A 218 -1.46 0.84 -1.08
N GLY A 219 -1.62 0.54 -2.36
CA GLY A 219 -2.94 0.27 -2.89
C GLY A 219 -2.99 0.09 -4.39
N ARG A 220 -4.22 0.01 -4.88
CA ARG A 220 -4.54 -0.16 -6.30
C ARG A 220 -5.81 0.62 -6.62
N ASN A 221 -5.83 1.22 -7.80
CA ASN A 221 -7.03 1.79 -8.42
C ASN A 221 -7.04 1.38 -9.89
N GLY A 222 -8.00 0.54 -10.30
CA GLY A 222 -8.02 -0.04 -11.63
C GLY A 222 -6.71 -0.79 -11.97
N ASN A 223 -6.06 -0.42 -13.08
CA ASN A 223 -4.80 -1.03 -13.55
C ASN A 223 -3.55 -0.44 -12.89
N CYS A 224 -3.71 0.60 -12.06
CA CYS A 224 -2.61 1.31 -11.43
C CYS A 224 -2.41 0.86 -9.99
N GLN A 225 -1.21 0.39 -9.69
CA GLN A 225 -0.75 0.26 -8.31
C GLN A 225 -0.17 1.60 -7.86
N PHE A 226 -0.29 1.88 -6.57
CA PHE A 226 0.35 3.05 -5.97
C PHE A 226 0.98 2.73 -4.63
N SER A 227 2.10 3.38 -4.37
CA SER A 227 2.80 3.36 -3.10
C SER A 227 3.16 4.79 -2.71
N GLY A 228 3.35 5.07 -1.43
CA GLY A 228 3.70 6.43 -1.01
C GLY A 228 3.64 6.67 0.48
N ARG A 229 3.37 7.92 0.86
CA ARG A 229 3.38 8.37 2.25
C ARG A 229 2.23 9.32 2.56
N ILE A 230 1.80 9.26 3.80
CA ILE A 230 0.77 10.04 4.45
C ILE A 230 1.36 10.58 5.74
N VAL A 231 1.18 11.88 5.97
CA VAL A 231 1.74 12.57 7.14
C VAL A 231 0.66 13.44 7.79
N PRO A 232 0.51 13.38 9.12
CA PRO A 232 -0.33 14.33 9.83
C PRO A 232 0.14 15.75 9.61
N ARG A 233 -0.79 16.65 9.33
CA ARG A 233 -0.46 18.05 9.09
C ARG A 233 -0.55 18.90 10.36
N GLY A 234 0.34 18.63 11.31
CA GLY A 234 0.57 19.46 12.50
C GLY A 234 -0.66 19.76 13.39
N ASP A 235 -0.43 20.53 14.46
CA ASP A 235 -1.39 20.66 15.56
C ASP A 235 -2.72 21.30 15.13
N SER A 236 -3.78 20.49 15.16
CA SER A 236 -5.20 20.84 14.94
C SER A 236 -5.73 20.81 13.50
N SER A 237 -4.95 20.42 12.49
CA SER A 237 -5.52 20.18 11.15
C SER A 237 -6.27 18.83 11.09
N PRO A 238 -7.43 18.73 10.42
CA PRO A 238 -8.08 17.45 10.14
C PRO A 238 -7.46 16.70 8.95
N PHE A 239 -6.42 17.26 8.32
CA PHE A 239 -5.86 16.78 7.07
C PHE A 239 -4.57 15.98 7.25
N TYR A 240 -4.38 15.04 6.35
CA TYR A 240 -3.11 14.40 6.10
C TYR A 240 -2.56 14.84 4.75
N ASP A 241 -1.26 15.13 4.69
CA ASP A 241 -0.54 15.32 3.44
C ASP A 241 -0.24 13.96 2.82
N VAL A 242 -0.57 13.79 1.54
CA VAL A 242 -0.43 12.53 0.81
C VAL A 242 0.58 12.72 -0.32
N THR A 243 1.53 11.80 -0.47
CA THR A 243 2.37 11.63 -1.65
C THR A 243 2.24 10.19 -2.16
N LEU A 244 2.09 10.00 -3.46
CA LEU A 244 2.00 8.67 -4.09
C LEU A 244 2.89 8.60 -5.32
N THR A 245 3.38 7.41 -5.64
CA THR A 245 4.05 7.05 -6.89
C THR A 245 3.27 5.91 -7.53
N LEU A 246 2.98 6.05 -8.82
CA LEU A 246 2.18 5.09 -9.58
C LEU A 246 3.05 4.05 -10.30
N ALA A 247 2.55 2.83 -10.40
CA ALA A 247 3.18 1.72 -11.11
C ALA A 247 2.14 0.87 -11.85
N ASN A 248 2.62 0.03 -12.77
CA ASN A 248 1.79 -1.00 -13.40
C ASN A 248 1.35 -2.03 -12.36
N ALA A 249 0.11 -2.48 -12.45
CA ALA A 249 -0.28 -3.72 -11.79
C ALA A 249 0.42 -4.93 -12.46
N PRO A 250 0.62 -6.05 -11.74
CA PRO A 250 1.33 -7.22 -12.26
C PRO A 250 0.74 -7.83 -13.54
N ASP A 251 -0.54 -7.57 -13.80
CA ASP A 251 -1.34 -8.14 -14.89
C ASP A 251 -1.93 -7.08 -15.83
N ALA A 252 -1.62 -5.80 -15.62
CA ALA A 252 -2.24 -4.72 -16.37
C ALA A 252 -1.35 -3.50 -16.54
N THR A 253 -1.46 -2.86 -17.70
CA THR A 253 -0.76 -1.61 -17.99
C THR A 253 -1.48 -0.44 -17.33
N CYS A 254 -0.76 0.31 -16.51
CA CYS A 254 -1.20 1.60 -16.00
C CYS A 254 -0.68 2.70 -16.92
N GLY A 255 -1.58 3.40 -17.61
CA GLY A 255 -1.22 4.53 -18.47
C GLY A 255 -0.51 5.68 -17.73
N GLN A 256 -0.51 5.64 -16.39
CA GLN A 256 0.02 6.67 -15.50
C GLN A 256 1.20 6.17 -14.66
N ALA A 257 1.75 4.98 -14.97
CA ALA A 257 2.93 4.47 -14.28
C ALA A 257 4.06 5.50 -14.30
N THR A 258 4.91 5.50 -13.27
CA THR A 258 6.06 6.41 -13.04
C THR A 258 5.71 7.84 -12.61
N HIS A 259 4.44 8.22 -12.56
CA HIS A 259 4.04 9.55 -12.12
C HIS A 259 4.00 9.64 -10.59
N ASN A 260 4.41 10.81 -10.07
CA ASN A 260 4.25 11.18 -8.68
C ASN A 260 2.99 12.04 -8.50
N MET A 261 2.24 11.78 -7.45
CA MET A 261 1.02 12.48 -7.09
C MET A 261 1.13 13.05 -5.68
N GLU A 262 0.50 14.19 -5.45
CA GLU A 262 0.39 14.85 -4.15
C GLU A 262 -1.05 15.26 -3.87
N GLY A 263 -1.42 15.30 -2.60
CA GLY A 263 -2.71 15.84 -2.19
C GLY A 263 -3.03 15.67 -0.71
N ARG A 264 -4.30 15.36 -0.42
CA ARG A 264 -4.89 15.40 0.92
C ARG A 264 -5.74 14.20 1.21
N ALA A 265 -5.76 13.79 2.47
CA ALA A 265 -6.69 12.80 2.98
C ALA A 265 -7.41 13.28 4.25
N VAL A 266 -8.65 12.79 4.41
CA VAL A 266 -9.52 12.98 5.58
C VAL A 266 -10.10 11.63 5.96
N VAL A 267 -10.01 11.28 7.24
CA VAL A 267 -10.61 10.06 7.79
C VAL A 267 -12.03 10.39 8.28
N ARG A 268 -12.98 9.53 7.94
CA ARG A 268 -14.36 9.58 8.43
C ARG A 268 -14.49 8.76 9.69
N TYR A 269 -15.27 9.28 10.63
CA TYR A 269 -15.59 8.63 11.89
C TYR A 269 -17.09 8.67 12.13
N ASP A 270 -17.61 7.69 12.87
CA ASP A 270 -18.96 7.73 13.42
C ASP A 270 -19.02 8.65 14.67
N SER A 271 -20.23 8.74 15.25
CA SER A 271 -20.50 9.51 16.47
C SER A 271 -19.84 8.96 17.73
N ALA A 272 -19.48 7.67 17.75
CA ALA A 272 -18.75 7.03 18.84
C ALA A 272 -17.22 7.20 18.69
N GLY A 273 -16.77 7.71 17.55
CA GLY A 273 -15.37 7.94 17.24
C GLY A 273 -14.65 6.75 16.60
N ASN A 274 -15.39 5.75 16.12
CA ASN A 274 -14.81 4.68 15.32
C ASN A 274 -14.60 5.13 13.88
N LYS A 275 -13.54 4.64 13.24
CA LYS A 275 -13.26 4.89 11.82
C LYS A 275 -14.35 4.25 10.96
N THR A 276 -14.85 5.00 10.00
CA THR A 276 -15.89 4.55 9.05
C THR A 276 -15.45 4.65 7.60
N GLY A 277 -14.46 5.49 7.27
CA GLY A 277 -13.99 5.60 5.90
C GLY A 277 -12.84 6.56 5.69
N LEU A 278 -12.46 6.73 4.43
CA LEU A 278 -11.41 7.62 3.95
C LEU A 278 -11.95 8.42 2.77
N TRP A 279 -11.59 9.70 2.73
CA TRP A 279 -11.66 10.50 1.52
C TRP A 279 -10.26 11.01 1.20
N LEU A 280 -9.72 10.65 0.03
CA LEU A 280 -8.38 10.99 -0.40
C LEU A 280 -8.44 11.59 -1.79
N VAL A 281 -7.80 12.74 -1.99
CA VAL A 281 -7.61 13.36 -3.29
C VAL A 281 -6.13 13.56 -3.56
N THR A 282 -5.66 13.12 -4.71
CA THR A 282 -4.28 13.35 -5.17
C THR A 282 -4.27 13.78 -6.63
N ARG A 283 -3.26 14.54 -7.01
CA ARG A 283 -3.03 15.01 -8.39
C ARG A 283 -1.56 14.92 -8.75
N THR A 284 -1.24 14.75 -10.03
CA THR A 284 0.16 14.75 -10.46
C THR A 284 0.82 16.11 -10.26
N VAL A 285 2.07 16.10 -9.81
CA VAL A 285 2.86 17.32 -9.53
C VAL A 285 3.49 17.90 -10.79
N SER A 286 3.76 17.07 -11.79
CA SER A 286 4.40 17.44 -13.05
C SER A 286 4.08 16.41 -14.15
N GLY A 287 4.21 16.81 -15.42
CA GLY A 287 3.97 15.92 -16.56
C GLY A 287 2.50 15.78 -16.92
N THR A 288 2.07 14.58 -17.34
CA THR A 288 0.68 14.31 -17.70
C THR A 288 -0.23 14.50 -16.49
N ARG A 289 -1.28 15.29 -16.65
CA ARG A 289 -2.21 15.61 -15.56
C ARG A 289 -3.08 14.40 -15.25
N ASN A 290 -3.12 14.00 -13.98
CA ASN A 290 -4.02 12.97 -13.46
C ASN A 290 -4.56 13.39 -12.09
N THR A 291 -5.75 12.90 -11.72
CA THR A 291 -6.37 13.12 -10.40
C THR A 291 -7.07 11.85 -9.94
N TYR A 292 -6.77 11.43 -8.71
CA TYR A 292 -7.49 10.37 -8.02
C TYR A 292 -8.31 10.96 -6.89
N VAL A 293 -9.61 10.64 -6.87
CA VAL A 293 -10.48 10.86 -5.72
C VAL A 293 -10.98 9.51 -5.25
N LEU A 294 -10.49 9.10 -4.09
CA LEU A 294 -10.81 7.82 -3.45
C LEU A 294 -11.75 8.11 -2.27
N ASP A 295 -13.03 7.79 -2.44
CA ASP A 295 -14.07 7.89 -1.42
C ASP A 295 -14.61 6.50 -1.06
N GLY A 296 -14.29 5.99 0.12
CA GLY A 296 -14.58 4.59 0.47
C GLY A 296 -14.49 4.25 1.95
N ASP A 297 -14.96 3.06 2.28
CA ASP A 297 -15.24 2.65 3.65
C ASP A 297 -14.04 2.00 4.34
N PHE A 298 -13.98 2.17 5.65
CA PHE A 298 -12.97 1.57 6.51
C PHE A 298 -13.28 0.07 6.71
N ARG A 299 -12.24 -0.76 6.65
CA ARG A 299 -12.31 -2.18 6.96
C ARG A 299 -11.56 -2.43 8.26
N ALA A 300 -12.28 -2.83 9.31
CA ALA A 300 -11.72 -3.08 10.62
C ALA A 300 -10.67 -4.21 10.59
N ALA A 301 -9.73 -4.19 11.54
CA ALA A 301 -8.77 -5.28 11.72
C ALA A 301 -9.50 -6.62 11.92
N GLY A 302 -9.08 -7.67 11.20
CA GLY A 302 -9.81 -8.93 11.01
C GLY A 302 -10.55 -9.02 9.67
N THR A 303 -10.77 -7.87 9.02
CA THR A 303 -11.02 -7.71 7.58
C THR A 303 -9.87 -6.89 7.01
N GLN A 304 -8.65 -7.43 7.06
CA GLN A 304 -7.61 -7.01 6.12
C GLN A 304 -8.18 -7.15 4.70
N PRO A 305 -7.64 -6.48 3.66
CA PRO A 305 -8.01 -6.78 2.29
C PRO A 305 -7.92 -8.30 2.11
N GLY A 306 -9.08 -8.96 2.12
CA GLY A 306 -9.20 -10.35 1.76
C GLY A 306 -8.58 -10.42 0.38
N THR A 307 -7.52 -11.20 0.30
CA THR A 307 -6.68 -11.35 -0.89
C THR A 307 -6.12 -10.02 -1.41
N PHE A 308 -4.89 -9.68 -0.97
CA PHE A 308 -3.91 -9.25 -1.97
C PHE A 308 -3.87 -10.37 -2.98
N ALA A 309 -4.61 -10.24 -4.09
CA ALA A 309 -4.63 -11.26 -5.11
C ALA A 309 -3.18 -11.43 -5.58
N ILE A 310 -2.57 -12.54 -5.18
CA ILE A 310 -1.24 -12.96 -5.62
C ILE A 310 -1.39 -13.41 -7.08
N GLY A 311 -1.83 -12.50 -7.95
CA GLY A 311 -2.29 -12.76 -9.32
C GLY A 311 -3.27 -13.94 -9.43
N THR A 312 -3.31 -14.53 -10.62
CA THR A 312 -3.93 -15.84 -10.85
C THR A 312 -3.17 -16.89 -10.06
N ILE A 313 -3.77 -17.37 -8.98
CA ILE A 313 -3.27 -18.51 -8.20
C ILE A 313 -3.54 -19.78 -9.01
N ALA A 314 -2.61 -20.73 -8.97
CA ALA A 314 -2.80 -22.02 -9.61
C ALA A 314 -4.10 -22.66 -9.11
N SER A 315 -4.94 -23.16 -10.02
CA SER A 315 -6.17 -23.88 -9.67
C SER A 315 -5.91 -25.28 -9.07
N THR A 316 -4.64 -25.70 -9.02
CA THR A 316 -4.18 -26.99 -8.50
C THR A 316 -3.16 -26.77 -7.39
N ALA A 317 -3.13 -27.67 -6.40
CA ALA A 317 -2.17 -27.63 -5.31
C ALA A 317 -0.73 -27.55 -5.82
N GLN A 318 -0.01 -26.51 -5.41
CA GLN A 318 1.41 -26.32 -5.70
C GLN A 318 2.23 -26.46 -4.43
N ASN A 319 3.45 -26.96 -4.57
CA ASN A 319 4.38 -27.08 -3.46
C ASN A 319 5.38 -25.90 -3.50
N PRO A 320 5.46 -25.05 -2.46
CA PRO A 320 6.37 -23.92 -2.46
C PRO A 320 7.82 -24.31 -2.15
N VAL A 321 8.08 -25.53 -1.67
CA VAL A 321 9.43 -26.01 -1.32
C VAL A 321 10.36 -25.95 -2.53
N GLY A 322 11.52 -25.30 -2.35
CA GLY A 322 12.49 -25.14 -3.42
C GLY A 322 13.28 -23.83 -3.28
N SER A 323 14.08 -23.56 -4.31
CA SER A 323 14.83 -22.31 -4.46
C SER A 323 14.14 -21.42 -5.47
N TRP A 324 14.06 -20.14 -5.16
CA TRP A 324 13.41 -19.11 -5.97
C TRP A 324 14.32 -17.90 -6.06
N THR A 325 14.34 -17.23 -7.21
CA THR A 325 15.18 -16.06 -7.46
C THR A 325 14.39 -14.96 -8.15
N GLY A 326 14.68 -13.70 -7.87
CA GLY A 326 14.09 -12.59 -8.60
C GLY A 326 14.73 -11.27 -8.18
N LYS A 327 13.95 -10.20 -8.26
CA LYS A 327 14.38 -8.86 -7.86
C LYS A 327 13.42 -8.24 -6.86
N ASP A 328 13.97 -7.53 -5.89
CA ASP A 328 13.19 -6.65 -5.03
C ASP A 328 12.69 -5.46 -5.87
N ALA A 329 11.38 -5.20 -5.86
CA ALA A 329 10.75 -4.18 -6.69
C ALA A 329 11.12 -2.74 -6.28
N PHE A 330 11.64 -2.53 -5.07
CA PHE A 330 11.97 -1.21 -4.53
C PHE A 330 13.43 -0.84 -4.79
N MET A 331 14.35 -1.78 -4.60
CA MET A 331 15.80 -1.57 -4.72
C MET A 331 16.37 -2.08 -6.05
N GLY A 332 15.65 -2.93 -6.79
CA GLY A 332 16.12 -3.56 -8.02
C GLY A 332 17.25 -4.59 -7.80
N GLU A 333 17.50 -4.96 -6.55
CA GLU A 333 18.53 -5.90 -6.12
C GLU A 333 18.08 -7.36 -6.28
N ASP A 334 19.03 -8.25 -6.55
CA ASP A 334 18.76 -9.68 -6.69
C ASP A 334 18.43 -10.30 -5.33
N VAL A 335 17.30 -11.02 -5.27
CA VAL A 335 16.77 -11.69 -4.09
C VAL A 335 16.71 -13.19 -4.34
N ASP A 336 17.16 -13.98 -3.37
CA ASP A 336 16.93 -15.42 -3.30
C ASP A 336 15.96 -15.72 -2.16
N LEU A 337 15.04 -16.66 -2.38
CA LEU A 337 14.18 -17.25 -1.37
C LEU A 337 14.34 -18.77 -1.42
N VAL A 338 14.57 -19.38 -0.27
CA VAL A 338 14.57 -20.83 -0.13
C VAL A 338 13.47 -21.20 0.86
N VAL A 339 12.50 -21.99 0.39
CA VAL A 339 11.44 -22.57 1.21
C VAL A 339 11.86 -23.98 1.58
N LEU A 340 11.98 -24.23 2.89
CA LEU A 340 12.57 -25.42 3.46
C LEU A 340 11.57 -26.58 3.49
N PRO A 341 12.06 -27.81 3.34
CA PRO A 341 11.25 -29.00 3.51
C PRO A 341 11.02 -29.33 5.00
N GLY A 342 9.76 -29.40 5.44
CA GLY A 342 9.41 -29.74 6.82
C GLY A 342 7.90 -29.81 7.07
N SER A 343 7.50 -30.25 8.27
CA SER A 343 6.09 -30.36 8.69
C SER A 343 5.36 -29.02 8.81
N GLY A 344 6.10 -27.92 8.71
CA GLY A 344 5.57 -26.56 8.74
C GLY A 344 6.11 -25.65 7.65
N GLN A 345 6.96 -26.10 6.72
CA GLN A 345 7.59 -25.27 5.67
C GLN A 345 8.27 -24.01 6.26
N GLU A 346 9.51 -24.05 6.73
CA GLU A 346 10.25 -22.83 7.07
C GLU A 346 10.72 -22.08 5.81
N PHE A 347 11.21 -20.85 5.92
CA PHE A 347 11.83 -20.19 4.77
C PHE A 347 12.97 -19.24 5.18
N MET A 348 13.83 -18.95 4.21
CA MET A 348 14.86 -17.93 4.30
C MET A 348 14.98 -17.18 2.97
N MET A 349 14.81 -15.86 3.02
CA MET A 349 14.94 -14.92 1.92
C MET A 349 16.10 -13.97 2.19
N TYR A 350 16.96 -13.72 1.21
CA TYR A 350 18.13 -12.87 1.36
C TYR A 350 18.55 -12.22 0.03
N ARG A 351 19.31 -11.13 0.11
CA ARG A 351 19.85 -10.44 -1.08
C ARG A 351 21.23 -10.95 -1.45
N ARG A 352 21.48 -11.17 -2.74
CA ARG A 352 22.74 -11.77 -3.26
C ARG A 352 23.94 -10.83 -3.28
N LYS A 353 23.72 -9.54 -3.55
CA LYS A 353 24.80 -8.57 -3.79
C LYS A 353 24.63 -7.35 -2.89
N GLY A 354 25.73 -6.90 -2.29
CA GLY A 354 25.76 -5.75 -1.40
C GLY A 354 25.08 -6.03 -0.05
N ALA A 355 25.87 -6.40 0.96
CA ALA A 355 25.49 -6.34 2.37
C ALA A 355 24.03 -6.76 2.73
N GLY A 356 23.54 -7.87 2.17
CA GLY A 356 22.11 -8.18 2.07
C GLY A 356 21.35 -8.35 3.38
N ASP A 357 20.13 -7.80 3.43
CA ASP A 357 19.13 -8.08 4.45
C ASP A 357 18.64 -9.54 4.35
N VAL A 358 18.18 -10.09 5.47
CA VAL A 358 17.66 -11.47 5.54
C VAL A 358 16.29 -11.46 6.22
N LEU A 359 15.33 -12.14 5.62
CA LEU A 359 14.04 -12.44 6.23
C LEU A 359 13.90 -13.96 6.34
N TYR A 360 13.58 -14.46 7.53
CA TYR A 360 13.44 -15.90 7.73
C TYR A 360 12.37 -16.23 8.77
N SER A 361 11.82 -17.43 8.70
CA SER A 361 10.93 -17.97 9.73
C SER A 361 11.43 -19.32 10.16
N THR A 362 11.70 -19.49 11.46
CA THR A 362 12.00 -20.79 12.08
C THR A 362 10.77 -21.45 12.69
N ALA A 363 9.67 -20.70 12.83
CA ALA A 363 8.36 -21.27 13.05
C ALA A 363 7.83 -21.70 11.68
N GLY A 364 7.20 -22.87 11.59
CA GLY A 364 6.54 -23.30 10.36
C GLY A 364 5.60 -22.21 9.85
N LEU A 365 5.58 -22.00 8.53
CA LEU A 365 4.52 -21.29 7.83
C LEU A 365 3.16 -21.82 8.31
N SER A 366 2.48 -20.99 9.10
CA SER A 366 1.24 -21.37 9.76
C SER A 366 0.18 -21.57 8.71
N THR A 367 -0.28 -22.80 8.62
CA THR A 367 -1.47 -23.14 7.86
C THR A 367 -2.66 -22.86 8.77
N LEU A 368 -3.34 -21.72 8.53
CA LEU A 368 -4.72 -21.44 8.93
C LEU A 368 -5.05 -21.10 10.41
N SER A 369 -4.11 -21.14 11.37
CA SER A 369 -4.42 -20.81 12.78
C SER A 369 -4.18 -19.35 13.16
N ASP A 370 -3.37 -18.62 12.40
CA ASP A 370 -3.11 -17.20 12.60
C ASP A 370 -4.19 -16.34 11.93
N ASP A 371 -4.68 -15.30 12.61
CA ASP A 371 -5.66 -14.35 12.05
C ASP A 371 -5.15 -13.69 10.77
N TYR A 372 -3.83 -13.48 10.65
CA TYR A 372 -3.17 -12.99 9.43
C TYR A 372 -3.29 -13.97 8.25
N CYS A 373 -3.35 -15.27 8.54
CA CYS A 373 -3.37 -16.36 7.57
C CYS A 373 -4.78 -16.87 7.25
N LYS A 374 -5.82 -16.27 7.84
CA LYS A 374 -7.21 -16.69 7.64
C LYS A 374 -7.66 -16.41 6.20
N GLY A 375 -8.09 -17.45 5.50
CA GLY A 375 -8.60 -17.38 4.13
C GLY A 375 -7.61 -17.79 3.04
N LEU A 376 -6.34 -18.02 3.39
CA LEU A 376 -5.36 -18.63 2.49
C LEU A 376 -5.50 -20.15 2.53
N SER A 377 -5.56 -20.79 1.37
CA SER A 377 -5.69 -22.24 1.24
C SER A 377 -4.33 -22.86 0.96
N VAL A 378 -3.88 -23.73 1.88
CA VAL A 378 -2.68 -24.57 1.68
C VAL A 378 -2.78 -25.47 0.46
N ASN A 379 -4.00 -25.79 0.03
CA ASN A 379 -4.27 -26.65 -1.11
C ASN A 379 -4.11 -25.92 -2.45
N THR A 380 -3.76 -24.62 -2.45
CA THR A 380 -3.56 -23.79 -3.65
C THR A 380 -2.14 -23.23 -3.75
N GLY A 381 -1.21 -23.69 -2.90
CA GLY A 381 0.19 -23.23 -2.90
C GLY A 381 0.41 -21.88 -2.21
N GLU A 382 -0.54 -21.44 -1.38
CA GLU A 382 -0.45 -20.24 -0.56
C GLU A 382 0.14 -20.57 0.82
N PHE A 383 0.95 -19.65 1.35
CA PHE A 383 1.60 -19.81 2.65
C PHE A 383 1.91 -18.45 3.29
N CYS A 384 1.96 -18.40 4.62
CA CYS A 384 2.15 -17.16 5.36
C CYS A 384 2.68 -17.40 6.77
N THR A 385 3.18 -16.33 7.39
CA THR A 385 3.54 -16.26 8.80
C THR A 385 3.40 -14.81 9.28
N ALA A 386 2.96 -14.62 10.53
CA ALA A 386 3.02 -13.33 11.20
C ALA A 386 4.23 -13.17 12.13
N SER A 387 5.09 -14.20 12.19
CA SER A 387 6.15 -14.32 13.19
C SER A 387 7.54 -14.49 12.56
N ALA A 388 7.75 -13.98 11.35
CA ALA A 388 9.08 -14.00 10.74
C ALA A 388 10.03 -13.03 11.47
N VAL A 389 11.32 -13.26 11.24
CA VAL A 389 12.42 -12.45 11.73
C VAL A 389 13.12 -11.82 10.53
N PHE A 390 13.25 -10.50 10.55
CA PHE A 390 14.02 -9.75 9.58
C PHE A 390 15.30 -9.24 10.23
N TRP A 391 16.43 -9.50 9.60
CA TRP A 391 17.72 -8.96 9.95
C TRP A 391 18.13 -7.91 8.92
N ARG A 392 18.30 -6.66 9.39
CA ARG A 392 18.99 -5.62 8.61
C ARG A 392 20.47 -5.64 8.94
N ARG A 393 21.31 -5.67 7.92
CA ARG A 393 22.75 -5.48 8.12
C ARG A 393 23.07 -4.05 8.59
N GLY A 394 23.96 -3.94 9.57
CA GLY A 394 24.58 -2.69 9.97
C GLY A 394 25.75 -2.28 9.06
N SER A 395 26.31 -1.10 9.28
CA SER A 395 27.58 -0.68 8.66
C SER A 395 28.72 -1.66 8.96
N ALA A 396 29.87 -1.55 8.27
CA ALA A 396 31.02 -2.42 8.52
C ALA A 396 31.43 -2.49 10.01
N SER A 397 31.17 -1.41 10.75
CA SER A 397 31.47 -1.22 12.17
C SER A 397 30.27 -1.39 13.13
N SER A 398 29.05 -1.66 12.65
CA SER A 398 27.88 -1.86 13.54
C SER A 398 27.28 -3.26 13.40
N ALA A 399 26.87 -3.84 14.53
CA ALA A 399 26.05 -5.05 14.53
C ALA A 399 24.76 -4.78 13.74
N GLY A 400 24.29 -5.75 12.97
CA GLY A 400 22.99 -5.65 12.30
C GLY A 400 21.85 -5.61 13.31
N THR A 401 20.67 -5.19 12.88
CA THR A 401 19.46 -5.07 13.70
C THR A 401 18.49 -6.19 13.36
N LEU A 402 18.00 -6.88 14.38
CA LEU A 402 16.93 -7.87 14.25
C LEU A 402 15.57 -7.26 14.57
N TYR A 403 14.58 -7.67 13.80
CA TYR A 403 13.18 -7.29 13.93
C TYR A 403 12.35 -8.57 13.95
N SER A 404 11.54 -8.74 14.98
CA SER A 404 10.65 -9.90 15.17
C SER A 404 9.19 -9.53 14.90
N GLY A 405 8.35 -10.51 14.56
CA GLY A 405 6.92 -10.27 14.30
C GLY A 405 6.67 -9.69 12.91
N VAL A 406 7.56 -10.01 11.96
CA VAL A 406 7.46 -9.58 10.58
C VAL A 406 6.47 -10.48 9.86
N HIS A 407 5.50 -9.88 9.17
CA HIS A 407 4.57 -10.64 8.36
C HIS A 407 5.20 -11.00 7.02
N PHE A 408 4.88 -12.21 6.55
CA PHE A 408 5.21 -12.70 5.23
C PHE A 408 4.03 -13.50 4.68
N ALA A 409 3.68 -13.30 3.41
CA ALA A 409 2.75 -14.16 2.70
C ALA A 409 3.24 -14.38 1.26
N GLY A 410 3.03 -15.58 0.72
CA GLY A 410 3.39 -15.92 -0.64
C GLY A 410 2.46 -16.95 -1.26
N ALA A 411 2.46 -17.02 -2.59
CA ALA A 411 1.79 -18.08 -3.33
C ALA A 411 2.55 -18.45 -4.61
N VAL A 412 2.46 -19.72 -4.98
CA VAL A 412 2.94 -20.23 -6.26
C VAL A 412 1.83 -20.06 -7.31
N ALA A 413 2.04 -19.15 -8.26
CA ALA A 413 1.03 -18.75 -9.26
C ALA A 413 0.88 -19.78 -10.39
N THR A 414 2.01 -20.27 -10.88
CA THR A 414 2.19 -21.38 -11.82
C THR A 414 3.48 -22.05 -11.35
N GLY A 415 3.65 -23.37 -11.33
CA GLY A 415 4.82 -24.04 -10.69
C GLY A 415 6.25 -23.55 -11.03
N SER A 416 6.39 -22.56 -11.90
CA SER A 416 7.59 -21.78 -12.25
C SER A 416 7.74 -20.42 -11.55
N THR A 417 6.70 -19.86 -10.92
CA THR A 417 6.68 -18.48 -10.42
C THR A 417 6.00 -18.39 -9.06
N LEU A 418 6.68 -17.75 -8.12
CA LEU A 418 6.23 -17.46 -6.77
C LEU A 418 6.11 -15.95 -6.59
N LYS A 419 4.99 -15.51 -6.03
CA LYS A 419 4.78 -14.11 -5.69
C LYS A 419 4.62 -14.00 -4.18
N ALA A 420 5.29 -13.04 -3.57
CA ALA A 420 5.32 -12.87 -2.12
C ALA A 420 5.22 -11.41 -1.72
N ILE A 421 4.83 -11.20 -0.47
CA ILE A 421 4.82 -9.92 0.24
C ILE A 421 5.44 -10.11 1.62
N HIS A 422 6.18 -9.11 2.10
CA HIS A 422 6.74 -9.13 3.46
C HIS A 422 6.90 -7.73 4.04
N ASP A 423 6.76 -7.56 5.34
CA ASP A 423 7.02 -6.27 5.98
C ASP A 423 8.55 -5.99 6.06
N ASP A 424 9.09 -4.91 5.46
CA ASP A 424 10.50 -4.44 5.59
C ASP A 424 10.63 -3.44 6.76
N PRO A 425 11.02 -3.91 7.96
CA PRO A 425 10.92 -3.16 9.20
C PRO A 425 11.93 -2.02 9.30
N ALA A 426 12.89 -1.93 8.41
CA ALA A 426 14.01 -1.03 8.59
C ALA A 426 13.95 0.22 7.69
N THR A 427 12.82 0.43 7.02
CA THR A 427 12.43 1.72 6.46
C THR A 427 11.81 2.66 7.52
N SER A 428 11.78 2.29 8.81
CA SER A 428 11.41 3.15 9.97
C SER A 428 11.91 2.56 11.30
N SER A 429 12.32 3.42 12.23
CA SER A 429 13.00 3.10 13.49
C SER A 429 12.17 2.41 14.61
N SER A 430 11.11 1.65 14.30
CA SER A 430 10.39 0.85 15.33
C SER A 430 9.44 -0.20 14.71
N ASN A 431 9.90 -1.44 14.58
CA ASN A 431 9.15 -2.71 14.41
C ASN A 431 7.77 -2.67 13.70
N ASN A 432 7.80 -2.77 12.37
CA ASN A 432 6.90 -3.50 11.46
C ASN A 432 6.81 -2.75 10.12
N GLY A 433 7.48 -3.33 9.14
CA GLY A 433 7.86 -2.73 7.89
C GLY A 433 6.83 -2.54 6.79
N LEU A 434 7.30 -1.93 5.69
CA LEU A 434 6.59 -1.85 4.42
C LEU A 434 6.31 -3.25 3.83
N PRO A 435 5.09 -3.61 3.42
CA PRO A 435 4.90 -4.82 2.60
C PRO A 435 5.59 -4.64 1.24
N SER A 436 6.73 -5.31 1.04
CA SER A 436 7.43 -5.37 -0.25
C SER A 436 6.92 -6.56 -1.07
N ALA A 437 6.28 -6.26 -2.21
CA ALA A 437 5.85 -7.26 -3.17
C ALA A 437 7.02 -7.71 -4.05
N ILE A 438 7.16 -9.03 -4.19
CA ILE A 438 8.26 -9.66 -4.93
C ILE A 438 7.67 -10.73 -5.85
N SER A 439 8.21 -10.81 -7.06
CA SER A 439 7.99 -11.92 -7.98
C SER A 439 9.31 -12.67 -8.17
N LEU A 440 9.27 -13.98 -7.97
CA LEU A 440 10.41 -14.87 -8.02
C LEU A 440 10.14 -16.01 -9.01
N ASP A 441 11.18 -16.38 -9.74
CA ASP A 441 11.20 -17.51 -10.64
C ASP A 441 11.82 -18.72 -9.95
N TYR A 442 11.31 -19.90 -10.27
CA TYR A 442 11.81 -21.16 -9.74
C TYR A 442 13.22 -21.45 -10.26
N VAL A 443 14.13 -21.81 -9.34
CA VAL A 443 15.49 -22.25 -9.68
C VAL A 443 15.48 -23.76 -9.83
N ASN A 444 15.74 -24.23 -11.04
CA ASN A 444 15.79 -25.66 -11.34
C ASN A 444 16.92 -26.34 -10.56
N ALA A 445 16.57 -27.38 -9.80
CA ALA A 445 17.54 -28.26 -9.16
C ALA A 445 18.34 -29.05 -10.20
N PRO A 446 19.60 -29.44 -9.91
CA PRO A 446 20.34 -30.40 -10.72
C PRO A 446 19.52 -31.67 -10.99
N SER A 447 19.45 -32.09 -12.25
CA SER A 447 18.61 -33.20 -12.69
C SER A 447 19.20 -34.57 -12.30
N ALA A 448 19.11 -34.92 -11.02
CA ALA A 448 19.54 -36.21 -10.50
C ALA A 448 18.76 -36.62 -9.24
N SER A 449 18.90 -37.89 -8.86
CA SER A 449 18.29 -38.42 -7.64
C SER A 449 18.94 -37.81 -6.40
N ALA A 450 18.18 -37.75 -5.30
CA ALA A 450 18.69 -37.29 -4.01
C ALA A 450 19.95 -38.04 -3.56
N ALA A 451 19.96 -39.36 -3.73
CA ALA A 451 21.12 -40.20 -3.39
C ALA A 451 22.35 -39.85 -4.23
N THR A 452 22.16 -39.59 -5.53
CA THR A 452 23.24 -39.18 -6.45
C THR A 452 23.79 -37.81 -6.06
N LEU A 453 22.90 -36.84 -5.77
CA LEU A 453 23.32 -35.49 -5.37
C LEU A 453 24.02 -35.49 -4.01
N PHE A 454 23.59 -36.33 -3.07
CA PHE A 454 24.28 -36.48 -1.79
C PHE A 454 25.66 -37.11 -1.96
N ALA A 455 25.81 -38.12 -2.81
CA ALA A 455 27.12 -38.70 -3.14
C ALA A 455 28.03 -37.66 -3.82
N ALA A 456 27.50 -36.86 -4.73
CA ALA A 456 28.22 -35.77 -5.38
C ALA A 456 28.68 -34.70 -4.38
N LEU A 457 27.84 -34.38 -3.39
CA LEU A 457 28.17 -33.47 -2.30
C LEU A 457 29.35 -33.98 -1.47
N LEU A 458 29.37 -35.27 -1.10
CA LEU A 458 30.48 -35.90 -0.38
C LEU A 458 31.79 -35.90 -1.19
N ASN A 459 31.70 -36.12 -2.50
CA ASN A 459 32.87 -36.10 -3.40
C ASN A 459 33.45 -34.70 -3.63
N GLY A 460 32.65 -33.65 -3.44
CA GLY A 460 33.17 -32.28 -3.43
C GLY A 460 34.04 -31.98 -2.21
N GLN A 461 33.87 -32.74 -1.12
CA GLN A 461 34.57 -32.65 0.16
C GLN A 461 34.50 -31.28 0.81
N THR A 462 35.29 -30.31 0.32
CA THR A 462 35.44 -28.97 0.91
C THR A 462 35.00 -27.88 -0.07
N TYR A 463 34.08 -27.04 0.39
CA TYR A 463 33.59 -25.87 -0.32
C TYR A 463 34.11 -24.62 0.36
N SER A 464 34.71 -23.73 -0.39
CA SER A 464 35.23 -22.45 0.11
C SER A 464 34.43 -21.30 -0.47
N ASN A 465 34.35 -20.22 0.30
CA ASN A 465 33.63 -19.02 -0.12
C ASN A 465 34.31 -18.38 -1.34
N GLY A 466 33.56 -18.20 -2.43
CA GLY A 466 34.03 -17.47 -3.62
C GLY A 466 33.90 -15.95 -3.45
N SER A 467 34.63 -15.17 -4.26
CA SER A 467 34.57 -13.69 -4.21
C SER A 467 33.19 -13.11 -4.56
N GLU A 468 32.31 -13.89 -5.19
CA GLU A 468 30.97 -13.48 -5.63
C GLU A 468 29.84 -14.19 -4.86
N ALA A 469 30.17 -15.08 -3.92
CA ALA A 469 29.18 -15.91 -3.25
C ALA A 469 28.61 -15.23 -1.99
N PRO A 470 27.29 -15.22 -1.77
CA PRO A 470 26.69 -14.62 -0.60
C PRO A 470 27.06 -15.44 0.64
N THR A 471 27.98 -14.91 1.44
CA THR A 471 28.40 -15.53 2.69
C THR A 471 28.41 -14.48 3.79
N PHE A 472 27.39 -14.54 4.66
CA PHE A 472 27.17 -13.62 5.77
C PHE A 472 26.18 -14.21 6.78
N GLY A 473 26.19 -13.69 8.01
CA GLY A 473 25.32 -14.18 9.08
C GLY A 473 25.86 -13.84 10.47
N SER A 474 25.48 -14.68 11.44
CA SER A 474 25.95 -14.64 12.82
C SER A 474 27.46 -14.57 12.82
N ARG A 475 28.03 -13.44 13.25
CA ARG A 475 29.47 -13.24 13.19
C ARG A 475 30.15 -14.16 14.23
N PRO A 476 31.26 -14.80 13.86
CA PRO A 476 32.01 -14.72 12.59
C PRO A 476 31.38 -15.50 11.42
N VAL A 477 31.60 -15.00 10.21
CA VAL A 477 31.11 -15.61 8.96
C VAL A 477 31.93 -16.85 8.60
N LEU A 478 31.26 -17.91 8.09
CA LEU A 478 31.91 -19.12 7.59
C LEU A 478 32.83 -18.83 6.41
N THR A 479 33.98 -19.47 6.38
CA THR A 479 34.96 -19.40 5.27
C THR A 479 34.89 -20.63 4.38
N ASP A 480 34.58 -21.77 4.97
CA ASP A 480 34.56 -23.08 4.34
C ASP A 480 33.60 -24.01 5.07
N ILE A 481 33.11 -25.00 4.33
CA ILE A 481 32.45 -26.17 4.89
C ILE A 481 33.01 -27.44 4.27
N THR A 482 33.05 -28.49 5.07
CA THR A 482 33.35 -29.86 4.66
C THR A 482 32.18 -30.75 5.00
N VAL A 483 31.74 -31.57 4.05
CA VAL A 483 30.68 -32.56 4.28
C VAL A 483 31.29 -33.95 4.22
N ALA A 484 31.20 -34.69 5.31
CA ALA A 484 31.82 -36.00 5.43
C ALA A 484 31.03 -36.95 6.32
N LEU A 485 31.34 -38.23 6.25
CA LEU A 485 30.89 -39.20 7.23
C LEU A 485 31.54 -38.89 8.59
N LYS A 486 30.74 -38.84 9.65
CA LYS A 486 31.25 -38.66 11.01
C LYS A 486 32.27 -39.75 11.34
N SER A 487 33.42 -39.36 11.88
CA SER A 487 34.43 -40.32 12.33
C SER A 487 33.84 -41.33 13.30
N GLY A 488 34.01 -42.62 13.01
CA GLY A 488 33.46 -43.72 13.80
C GLY A 488 31.96 -44.00 13.60
N SER A 489 31.30 -43.34 12.65
CA SER A 489 29.93 -43.64 12.25
C SER A 489 29.87 -44.32 10.88
N THR A 490 28.80 -45.07 10.63
CA THR A 490 28.47 -45.67 9.32
C THR A 490 27.26 -45.01 8.64
N SER A 491 26.56 -44.12 9.34
CA SER A 491 25.28 -43.57 8.86
C SER A 491 25.04 -42.11 9.23
N VAL A 492 25.91 -41.50 10.04
CA VAL A 492 25.79 -40.10 10.45
C VAL A 492 26.76 -39.26 9.63
N TYR A 493 26.24 -38.32 8.86
CA TYR A 493 27.03 -37.35 8.11
C TYR A 493 27.10 -36.04 8.87
N GLU A 494 28.28 -35.42 8.85
CA GLU A 494 28.54 -34.15 9.51
C GLU A 494 28.90 -33.10 8.45
N VAL A 495 28.43 -31.88 8.70
CA VAL A 495 28.98 -30.67 8.11
C VAL A 495 29.91 -30.06 9.16
N THR A 496 31.16 -29.86 8.78
CA THR A 496 32.16 -29.12 9.56
C THR A 496 32.62 -27.89 8.80
N GLY A 497 33.29 -26.96 9.45
CA GLY A 497 33.83 -25.78 8.76
C GLY A 497 34.54 -24.84 9.70
N ASN A 498 35.12 -23.79 9.14
CA ASN A 498 35.76 -22.72 9.90
C ASN A 498 35.08 -21.39 9.64
N THR A 499 35.34 -20.45 10.53
CA THR A 499 34.88 -19.07 10.41
C THR A 499 36.06 -18.11 10.39
N SER A 500 35.80 -16.90 9.90
CA SER A 500 36.77 -15.80 9.82
C SER A 500 37.43 -15.40 11.15
N SER A 501 36.86 -15.76 12.32
CA SER A 501 37.49 -15.52 13.62
C SER A 501 37.92 -16.79 14.36
N GLY A 502 38.05 -17.91 13.64
CA GLY A 502 38.58 -19.17 14.19
C GLY A 502 37.58 -20.01 15.00
N CYS A 503 36.27 -19.75 14.92
CA CYS A 503 35.28 -20.72 15.42
C CYS A 503 35.22 -21.93 14.49
N GLU A 504 35.25 -23.12 15.08
CA GLU A 504 34.93 -24.38 14.43
C GLU A 504 33.41 -24.54 14.36
N VAL A 505 32.90 -24.95 13.21
CA VAL A 505 31.49 -25.19 12.96
C VAL A 505 31.25 -26.68 12.87
N LYS A 506 30.16 -27.17 13.49
CA LYS A 506 29.78 -28.57 13.43
C LYS A 506 28.27 -28.76 13.47
N GLY A 507 27.72 -29.55 12.54
CA GLY A 507 26.31 -29.94 12.48
C GLY A 507 26.11 -31.31 11.86
N THR A 508 24.90 -31.85 11.95
CA THR A 508 24.52 -33.14 11.33
C THR A 508 23.71 -32.91 10.06
N VAL A 509 24.01 -33.66 9.01
CA VAL A 509 23.30 -33.59 7.72
C VAL A 509 22.55 -34.90 7.47
N SER A 510 21.28 -34.80 7.06
CA SER A 510 20.51 -35.95 6.58
C SER A 510 20.96 -36.35 5.17
N SER A 511 21.24 -37.63 4.95
CA SER A 511 21.46 -38.18 3.60
C SER A 511 20.17 -38.33 2.78
N THR A 512 19.02 -38.19 3.43
CA THR A 512 17.71 -38.25 2.77
C THR A 512 17.28 -36.81 2.48
N ALA A 513 17.14 -36.49 1.19
CA ALA A 513 16.56 -35.22 0.76
C ALA A 513 15.06 -35.21 1.00
N SER A 514 14.47 -34.02 0.91
CA SER A 514 13.03 -33.87 0.87
C SER A 514 12.39 -34.60 -0.30
N SER A 515 11.19 -35.15 -0.10
CA SER A 515 10.35 -35.65 -1.19
C SER A 515 9.95 -34.54 -2.17
N ALA A 516 10.02 -33.28 -1.74
CA ALA A 516 9.68 -32.10 -2.54
C ALA A 516 10.86 -31.50 -3.33
N ALA A 517 12.10 -31.75 -2.91
CA ALA A 517 13.29 -31.18 -3.53
C ALA A 517 14.49 -32.12 -3.34
N SER A 518 14.98 -32.71 -4.43
CA SER A 518 16.04 -33.75 -4.40
C SER A 518 17.42 -33.21 -4.03
N ASN A 519 17.65 -31.91 -4.15
CA ASN A 519 18.93 -31.26 -3.90
C ASN A 519 19.02 -30.59 -2.52
N MET A 520 18.02 -30.79 -1.65
CA MET A 520 17.91 -30.12 -0.35
C MET A 520 17.98 -31.15 0.80
N PHE A 521 18.99 -31.03 1.65
CA PHE A 521 19.30 -31.95 2.75
C PHE A 521 19.19 -31.24 4.09
N SER A 522 18.43 -31.81 5.04
CA SER A 522 18.24 -31.16 6.33
C SER A 522 19.54 -31.09 7.14
N VAL A 523 19.75 -29.96 7.80
CA VAL A 523 20.87 -29.72 8.70
C VAL A 523 20.32 -29.46 10.09
N THR A 524 20.84 -30.19 11.08
CA THR A 524 20.41 -30.07 12.47
C THR A 524 21.60 -29.87 13.39
N GLY A 525 21.39 -29.05 14.43
CA GLY A 525 22.38 -28.85 15.49
C GLY A 525 23.67 -28.19 15.00
N LEU A 526 23.59 -27.28 14.02
CA LEU A 526 24.76 -26.52 13.59
C LEU A 526 25.21 -25.62 14.75
N SER A 527 26.40 -25.88 15.28
CA SER A 527 26.96 -25.26 16.48
C SER A 527 28.36 -24.73 16.21
N TYR A 528 28.77 -23.74 17.01
CA TYR A 528 30.04 -23.03 16.84
C TYR A 528 30.86 -23.10 18.13
N THR A 529 32.12 -23.55 18.03
CA THR A 529 32.99 -23.79 19.19
C THR A 529 34.42 -23.28 18.97
N GLY A 530 35.22 -23.21 20.05
CA GLY A 530 36.68 -23.05 19.97
C GLY A 530 37.22 -21.63 19.78
N GLY A 531 36.42 -20.69 19.29
CA GLY A 531 36.82 -19.28 19.12
C GLY A 531 36.46 -18.37 20.31
N THR A 532 37.01 -17.15 20.33
CA THR A 532 36.77 -16.16 21.39
C THR A 532 35.40 -15.48 21.30
N VAL A 533 34.75 -15.50 20.13
CA VAL A 533 33.40 -14.94 19.89
C VAL A 533 32.68 -15.89 18.93
N CYS A 534 31.97 -16.89 19.45
CA CYS A 534 31.21 -17.84 18.64
C CYS A 534 29.71 -17.73 18.92
N PRO A 535 28.83 -17.90 17.91
CA PRO A 535 27.40 -18.02 18.10
C PRO A 535 27.05 -19.12 19.11
N SER A 536 26.18 -18.82 20.07
CA SER A 536 25.79 -19.74 21.16
C SER A 536 24.68 -20.72 20.79
N ASP A 537 23.86 -20.38 19.79
CA ASP A 537 22.61 -21.09 19.56
C ASP A 537 22.79 -22.13 18.46
N ALA A 538 22.31 -23.34 18.72
CA ALA A 538 22.22 -24.36 17.69
C ALA A 538 21.24 -23.91 16.59
N GLN A 539 21.70 -23.95 15.34
CA GLN A 539 20.90 -23.57 14.19
C GLN A 539 20.42 -24.79 13.40
N TYR A 540 19.30 -24.61 12.72
CA TYR A 540 18.63 -25.64 11.92
C TYR A 540 18.32 -25.08 10.54
N GLY A 541 18.31 -25.94 9.53
CA GLY A 541 17.95 -25.52 8.18
C GLY A 541 18.32 -26.55 7.13
N VAL A 542 18.98 -26.11 6.06
CA VAL A 542 19.21 -26.92 4.87
C VAL A 542 20.60 -26.71 4.29
N LEU A 543 21.11 -27.77 3.68
CA LEU A 543 22.23 -27.78 2.76
C LEU A 543 21.69 -28.06 1.35
N VAL A 544 21.96 -27.15 0.42
CA VAL A 544 21.46 -27.17 -0.96
C VAL A 544 22.62 -27.46 -1.91
N VAL A 545 22.44 -28.41 -2.82
CA VAL A 545 23.35 -28.61 -3.96
C VAL A 545 22.85 -27.76 -5.12
N ASP A 546 23.62 -26.74 -5.49
CA ASP A 546 23.22 -25.79 -6.53
C ASP A 546 23.69 -26.22 -7.92
N SER A 547 24.89 -26.78 -8.02
CA SER A 547 25.43 -27.26 -9.29
C SER A 547 26.33 -28.48 -9.12
N VAL A 548 26.35 -29.32 -10.14
CA VAL A 548 27.19 -30.52 -10.25
C VAL A 548 27.99 -30.48 -11.54
N ASP A 549 29.03 -31.29 -11.62
CA ASP A 549 29.75 -31.53 -12.86
C ASP A 549 28.86 -32.24 -13.90
N SER A 550 29.33 -32.28 -15.15
CA SER A 550 28.55 -32.87 -16.26
C SER A 550 28.19 -34.35 -16.04
N ASN A 551 28.95 -35.06 -15.20
CA ASN A 551 28.73 -36.47 -14.88
C ASN A 551 27.92 -36.68 -13.59
N VAL A 552 27.53 -35.61 -12.89
CA VAL A 552 26.82 -35.65 -11.59
C VAL A 552 27.58 -36.47 -10.54
N THR A 553 28.91 -36.48 -10.62
CA THR A 553 29.81 -37.18 -9.70
C THR A 553 30.29 -36.28 -8.58
N THR A 554 30.32 -34.97 -8.81
CA THR A 554 30.89 -33.99 -7.91
C THR A 554 30.00 -32.76 -7.88
N ALA A 555 29.59 -32.33 -6.69
CA ALA A 555 28.96 -31.02 -6.53
C ALA A 555 30.03 -29.93 -6.66
N LEU A 556 29.77 -28.99 -7.56
CA LEU A 556 30.66 -27.87 -7.86
C LEU A 556 30.34 -26.66 -6.97
N SER A 557 29.11 -26.55 -6.50
CA SER A 557 28.69 -25.52 -5.56
C SER A 557 27.61 -26.03 -4.62
N ALA A 558 27.63 -25.49 -3.39
CA ALA A 558 26.67 -25.79 -2.35
C ALA A 558 26.36 -24.55 -1.51
N ARG A 559 25.13 -24.49 -0.99
CA ARG A 559 24.65 -23.45 -0.07
C ARG A 559 24.20 -24.04 1.24
N LEU A 560 24.69 -23.51 2.36
CA LEU A 560 24.23 -23.84 3.70
C LEU A 560 23.41 -22.65 4.24
N LEU A 561 22.15 -22.92 4.57
CA LEU A 561 21.19 -21.93 5.07
C LEU A 561 20.62 -22.45 6.39
N THR A 562 20.98 -21.84 7.51
CA THR A 562 20.49 -22.25 8.83
C THR A 562 20.06 -21.05 9.67
N ALA A 563 19.10 -21.25 10.57
CA ALA A 563 18.63 -20.23 11.48
C ALA A 563 18.23 -20.79 12.85
N SER A 564 18.18 -19.88 13.82
CA SER A 564 17.56 -20.00 15.14
C SER A 564 16.78 -18.70 15.43
N ALA A 565 16.15 -18.60 16.60
CA ALA A 565 15.31 -17.45 16.95
C ALA A 565 16.01 -16.08 16.85
N GLY A 566 17.33 -16.02 17.04
CA GLY A 566 18.09 -14.76 16.99
C GLY A 566 19.34 -14.79 16.12
N GLN A 567 19.60 -15.89 15.42
CA GLN A 567 20.84 -16.09 14.66
C GLN A 567 20.53 -16.81 13.36
N PHE A 568 21.33 -16.53 12.33
CA PHE A 568 21.25 -17.22 11.05
C PHE A 568 22.64 -17.36 10.42
N THR A 569 22.74 -18.25 9.45
CA THR A 569 23.94 -18.50 8.66
C THR A 569 23.56 -18.68 7.22
N ILE A 570 24.17 -17.88 6.36
CA ILE A 570 24.14 -18.04 4.91
C ILE A 570 25.58 -18.25 4.47
N PHE A 571 25.84 -19.41 3.89
CA PHE A 571 27.11 -19.75 3.26
C PHE A 571 26.82 -20.23 1.85
N ALA A 572 27.56 -19.69 0.88
CA ALA A 572 27.59 -20.18 -0.49
C ALA A 572 29.04 -20.45 -0.86
N GLY A 573 29.33 -21.68 -1.26
CA GLY A 573 30.69 -22.11 -1.54
C GLY A 573 30.80 -22.86 -2.85
N THR A 574 31.96 -22.71 -3.48
CA THR A 574 32.36 -23.53 -4.63
C THR A 574 33.38 -24.56 -4.17
N LYS A 575 33.39 -25.72 -4.83
CA LYS A 575 34.39 -26.75 -4.56
C LYS A 575 35.80 -26.17 -4.67
N THR A 576 36.62 -26.44 -3.66
CA THR A 576 38.04 -26.07 -3.68
C THR A 576 38.77 -27.04 -4.60
N GLN A 577 39.53 -26.51 -5.57
CA GLN A 577 40.31 -27.35 -6.50
C GLN A 577 41.42 -28.10 -5.79
#